data_AF-A0A512UER4-F1
#
_entry.id   AF-A0A512UER4-F1
#
_cell.length_a   1.000
_cell.length_b   1.000
_cell.length_c   1.000
_cell.angle_alpha   90.00
_cell.angle_beta   90.00
_cell.angle_gamma   90.00
#
_symmetry.space_group_name_H-M   'P 1'
#
loop_
_entity.id
_entity.type
_entity.pdbx_description
1 polymer ?
#
loop_
_entity_poly.entity_id
_entity_poly.type
_entity_poly.pdbx_seq_one_letter_code
_entity_poly.pdbx_strand_id
1 'polypeptide(L)'
;MFRIAARTLRAPVVRAPVSFLAQPVRFYAAAPITKEEVTKRAFDALKTVASLQESSISLEANFQKDLGLDSLDTVEALVALEEEFDLEIPDKISDEIKTVGQAVDYIFEEEQKL
;
A
#
# COMPACT_ATOMS: atom_id res chain seq x y z
N MET A 1 -67.85 -15.95 -49.26
CA MET A 1 -67.26 -16.70 -48.13
C MET A 1 -65.83 -17.08 -48.47
N PHE A 2 -64.94 -17.05 -47.47
CA PHE A 2 -63.53 -17.49 -47.40
C PHE A 2 -62.45 -16.39 -47.26
N ARG A 3 -61.90 -16.35 -46.03
CA ARG A 3 -60.79 -15.53 -45.52
C ARG A 3 -59.52 -16.38 -45.55
N ILE A 4 -58.39 -15.85 -46.01
CA ILE A 4 -57.02 -16.38 -45.74
C ILE A 4 -56.10 -15.16 -45.73
N ALA A 5 -55.78 -14.58 -44.56
CA ALA A 5 -54.73 -14.94 -43.59
C ALA A 5 -53.39 -14.24 -43.90
N ALA A 6 -52.99 -13.40 -42.94
CA ALA A 6 -51.82 -12.55 -42.96
C ALA A 6 -50.51 -13.34 -43.01
N ARG A 7 -49.55 -12.85 -43.80
CA ARG A 7 -48.17 -13.35 -43.79
C ARG A 7 -47.26 -12.22 -43.31
N THR A 8 -47.02 -12.21 -42.01
CA THR A 8 -46.06 -11.31 -41.36
C THR A 8 -44.65 -11.69 -41.79
N LEU A 9 -44.00 -10.83 -42.57
CA LEU A 9 -42.59 -10.98 -42.91
C LEU A 9 -41.75 -10.56 -41.70
N ARG A 10 -41.17 -11.55 -41.04
CA ARG A 10 -40.22 -11.40 -39.93
C ARG A 10 -38.90 -10.89 -40.51
N ALA A 11 -38.47 -9.69 -40.12
CA ALA A 11 -37.19 -9.12 -40.55
C ALA A 11 -36.01 -9.97 -40.06
N PRO A 12 -34.88 -10.04 -40.81
CA PRO A 12 -33.69 -10.76 -40.36
C PRO A 12 -32.99 -9.96 -39.24
N VAL A 13 -32.71 -10.63 -38.13
CA VAL A 13 -31.85 -10.10 -37.06
C VAL A 13 -30.42 -10.11 -37.61
N VAL A 14 -29.93 -8.95 -38.03
CA VAL A 14 -28.51 -8.75 -38.35
C VAL A 14 -27.74 -8.73 -37.03
N ARG A 15 -27.10 -9.85 -36.71
CA ARG A 15 -26.23 -9.98 -35.53
C ARG A 15 -24.90 -9.28 -35.88
N ALA A 16 -24.75 -8.04 -35.44
CA ALA A 16 -23.49 -7.31 -35.59
C ALA A 16 -22.35 -8.11 -34.94
N PRO A 17 -21.12 -8.11 -35.51
CA PRO A 17 -19.98 -8.72 -34.85
C PRO A 17 -19.71 -7.92 -33.58
N VAL A 18 -19.70 -8.60 -32.44
CA VAL A 18 -19.21 -8.02 -31.19
C VAL A 18 -17.73 -7.77 -31.41
N SER A 19 -17.38 -6.54 -31.74
CA SER A 19 -16.00 -6.08 -31.77
C SER A 19 -15.40 -6.42 -30.41
N PHE A 20 -14.58 -7.47 -30.37
CA PHE A 20 -13.76 -7.79 -29.22
C PHE A 20 -12.78 -6.62 -29.10
N LEU A 21 -13.16 -5.62 -28.29
CA LEU A 21 -12.22 -4.62 -27.81
C LEU A 21 -11.21 -5.41 -26.98
N ALA A 22 -10.08 -5.75 -27.59
CA ALA A 22 -8.91 -6.23 -26.88
C ALA A 22 -8.57 -5.15 -25.86
N GLN A 23 -9.02 -5.35 -24.63
CA GLN A 23 -8.65 -4.46 -23.55
C GLN A 23 -7.14 -4.61 -23.37
N PRO A 24 -6.36 -3.52 -23.42
CA PRO A 24 -4.95 -3.61 -23.10
C PRO A 24 -4.85 -4.08 -21.66
N VAL A 25 -4.22 -5.24 -21.47
CA VAL A 25 -3.87 -5.76 -20.16
C VAL A 25 -2.98 -4.69 -19.53
N ARG A 26 -3.51 -3.95 -18.56
CA ARG A 26 -2.70 -2.96 -17.84
C ARG A 26 -1.73 -3.74 -16.97
N PHE A 27 -0.53 -3.97 -17.50
CA PHE A 27 0.61 -4.38 -16.71
C PHE A 27 1.00 -3.20 -15.82
N TYR A 28 0.37 -3.10 -14.65
CA TYR A 28 0.96 -2.33 -13.56
C TYR A 28 2.11 -3.18 -13.01
N ALA A 29 3.29 -3.04 -13.61
CA ALA A 29 4.50 -3.25 -12.83
C ALA A 29 4.45 -2.15 -11.77
N ALA A 30 4.21 -2.53 -10.51
CA ALA A 30 4.30 -1.58 -9.40
C ALA A 30 5.67 -0.91 -9.51
N ALA A 31 5.69 0.42 -9.57
CA ALA A 31 6.95 1.15 -9.60
C ALA A 31 7.76 0.75 -8.35
N PRO A 32 9.10 0.62 -8.46
CA PRO A 32 9.92 0.30 -7.30
C PRO A 32 9.64 1.32 -6.20
N ILE A 33 9.30 0.84 -5.01
CA ILE A 33 9.01 1.71 -3.87
C ILE A 33 10.27 2.57 -3.64
N THR A 34 10.09 3.88 -3.60
CA THR A 34 11.22 4.79 -3.35
C THR A 34 11.39 4.96 -1.85
N LYS A 35 12.60 5.24 -1.38
CA LYS A 35 12.86 5.55 0.03
C LYS A 35 11.97 6.70 0.53
N GLU A 36 11.70 7.69 -0.33
CA GLU A 36 10.78 8.79 -0.04
C GLU A 36 9.35 8.31 0.26
N GLU A 37 8.86 7.31 -0.48
CA GLU A 37 7.53 6.75 -0.23
C GLU A 37 7.49 5.96 1.08
N VAL A 38 8.53 5.15 1.35
CA VAL A 38 8.68 4.44 2.62
C VAL A 38 8.71 5.43 3.79
N THR A 39 9.47 6.52 3.68
CA THR A 39 9.51 7.53 4.76
C THR A 39 8.15 8.16 5.05
N LYS A 40 7.36 8.47 4.01
CA LYS A 40 6.04 9.07 4.19
C LYS A 40 5.09 8.10 4.87
N ARG A 41 5.01 6.87 4.38
CA ARG A 41 4.16 5.83 4.97
C ARG A 41 4.57 5.49 6.40
N ALA A 42 5.87 5.37 6.66
CA ALA A 42 6.39 5.15 8.02
C ALA A 42 6.02 6.30 8.96
N PHE A 43 6.12 7.55 8.52
CA PHE A 43 5.72 8.70 9.33
C PHE A 43 4.22 8.70 9.62
N ASP A 44 3.39 8.32 8.65
CA ASP A 44 1.95 8.23 8.85
C ASP A 44 1.58 7.11 9.82
N ALA A 45 2.21 5.93 9.73
CA ALA A 45 2.05 4.83 10.69
C ALA A 45 2.53 5.21 12.10
N LEU A 46 3.63 5.95 12.22
CA LEU A 46 4.11 6.41 13.53
C LEU A 46 3.18 7.46 14.16
N LYS A 47 2.51 8.29 13.37
CA LYS A 47 1.54 9.28 13.90
C LYS A 47 0.31 8.62 14.52
N THR A 48 -0.17 7.52 13.94
CA THR A 48 -1.39 6.85 14.43
C THR A 48 -1.16 6.19 15.78
N VAL A 49 0.03 5.62 16.00
CA VAL A 49 0.36 4.86 17.21
C VAL A 49 1.00 5.74 18.28
N ALA A 50 1.92 6.62 17.92
CA ALA A 50 2.72 7.36 18.90
C ALA A 50 2.08 8.68 19.37
N SER A 51 0.90 9.08 18.86
CA SER A 51 0.24 10.37 19.15
C SER A 51 1.18 11.59 19.01
N LEU A 52 2.25 11.46 18.23
CA LEU A 52 3.27 12.48 18.05
C LEU A 52 2.78 13.56 17.07
N GLN A 53 3.20 14.80 17.32
CA GLN A 53 2.98 15.87 16.36
C GLN A 53 3.93 15.72 15.18
N GLU A 54 3.39 15.88 13.96
CA GLU A 54 4.10 15.77 12.69
C GLU A 54 5.40 16.61 12.62
N SER A 55 5.47 17.69 13.40
CA SER A 55 6.65 18.57 13.50
C SER A 55 7.82 18.03 14.32
N SER A 56 7.63 17.00 15.15
CA SER A 56 8.72 16.42 15.97
C SER A 56 9.36 15.19 15.32
N ILE A 57 8.74 14.62 14.29
CA ILE A 57 9.23 13.41 13.63
C ILE A 57 10.26 13.80 12.56
N SER A 58 11.49 13.33 12.75
CA SER A 58 12.60 13.48 11.80
C SER A 58 13.28 12.12 11.62
N LEU A 59 13.95 11.91 10.49
CA LEU A 59 14.75 10.70 10.26
C LEU A 59 15.88 10.56 11.30
N GLU A 60 16.42 11.67 11.78
CA GLU A 60 17.47 11.67 12.80
C GLU A 60 16.92 11.56 14.22
N ALA A 61 15.59 11.65 14.39
CA ALA A 61 14.97 11.64 15.70
C ALA A 61 15.14 10.26 16.36
N ASN A 62 15.63 10.29 17.59
CA ASN A 62 15.68 9.14 18.46
C ASN A 62 14.31 8.88 19.10
N PHE A 63 13.85 7.63 19.07
CA PHE A 63 12.54 7.28 19.60
C PHE A 63 12.37 7.62 21.09
N GLN A 64 13.40 7.37 21.91
CA GLN A 64 13.32 7.64 23.35
C GLN A 64 13.72 9.08 23.69
N LYS A 65 14.80 9.60 23.09
CA LYS A 65 15.39 10.90 23.49
C LYS A 65 14.70 12.10 22.87
N ASP A 66 14.31 12.00 21.60
CA ASP A 66 13.77 13.14 20.85
C ASP A 66 12.25 13.08 20.75
N LEU A 67 11.71 11.88 20.51
CA LEU A 67 10.26 11.66 20.46
C LEU A 67 9.65 11.40 21.84
N GLY A 68 10.48 11.11 22.86
CA GLY A 68 10.02 10.93 24.23
C GLY A 68 9.17 9.68 24.44
N LEU A 69 9.28 8.69 23.55
CA LEU A 69 8.54 7.43 23.64
C LEU A 69 9.10 6.57 24.78
N ASP A 70 8.21 5.95 25.54
CA ASP A 70 8.63 4.93 26.51
C ASP A 70 9.06 3.64 25.77
N SER A 71 9.79 2.78 26.47
CA SER A 71 10.17 1.44 26.02
C SER A 71 8.99 0.63 25.44
N LEU A 72 7.79 0.75 26.01
CA LEU A 72 6.60 0.07 25.50
C LEU A 72 6.10 0.72 24.20
N ASP A 73 6.03 2.06 24.16
CA ASP A 73 5.59 2.82 23.00
C ASP A 73 6.53 2.60 21.79
N THR A 74 7.83 2.42 22.04
CA THR A 74 8.81 2.10 20.99
C THR A 74 8.56 0.73 20.36
N VAL A 75 8.14 -0.26 21.16
CA VAL A 75 7.78 -1.59 20.63
C VAL A 75 6.49 -1.50 19.82
N GLU A 76 5.48 -0.79 20.31
CA GLU A 76 4.22 -0.60 19.59
C GLU A 76 4.43 0.12 18.25
N ALA A 77 5.29 1.14 18.23
CA ALA A 77 5.68 1.84 17.01
C ALA A 77 6.33 0.94 15.97
N LEU A 78 7.17 -0.01 16.40
CA LEU A 78 7.80 -0.98 15.50
C LEU A 78 6.79 -2.00 14.97
N VAL A 79 5.89 -2.52 15.81
CA VAL A 79 4.81 -3.43 15.38
C VAL A 79 3.89 -2.74 14.36
N ALA A 80 3.59 -1.46 14.54
CA ALA A 80 2.80 -0.69 13.57
C ALA A 80 3.51 -0.58 12.19
N LEU A 81 4.84 -0.45 12.20
CA LEU A 81 5.63 -0.43 10.98
C LEU A 81 5.71 -1.82 10.33
N GLU A 82 5.81 -2.88 11.12
CA GLU A 82 5.71 -4.27 10.63
C GLU A 82 4.38 -4.51 9.91
N GLU A 83 3.26 -4.11 10.53
CA GLU A 83 1.93 -4.25 9.96
C GLU A 83 1.70 -3.39 8.70
N GLU A 84 2.22 -2.17 8.65
CA GLU A 84 2.05 -1.25 7.50
C GLU A 84 2.76 -1.76 6.22
N PHE A 85 3.88 -2.46 6.38
CA PHE A 85 4.69 -2.96 5.28
C PHE A 85 4.68 -4.49 5.15
N ASP A 86 3.83 -5.18 5.92
CA ASP A 86 3.68 -6.65 5.93
C ASP A 86 5.05 -7.38 6.05
N LEU A 87 5.89 -6.90 6.97
CA LEU A 87 7.24 -7.39 7.23
C LEU A 87 7.44 -7.77 8.69
N GLU A 88 8.53 -8.48 8.98
CA GLU A 88 8.86 -8.96 10.32
C GLU A 88 10.23 -8.41 10.74
N ILE A 89 10.28 -7.55 11.76
CA ILE A 89 11.53 -7.01 12.31
C ILE A 89 11.95 -7.90 13.49
N PRO A 90 13.03 -8.69 13.39
CA PRO A 90 13.45 -9.53 14.49
C PRO A 90 13.90 -8.67 15.69
N ASP A 91 13.57 -9.13 16.92
CA ASP A 91 13.87 -8.44 18.19
C ASP A 91 15.31 -7.89 18.27
N LYS A 92 16.28 -8.68 17.78
CA LYS A 92 17.70 -8.29 17.77
C LYS A 92 17.97 -7.00 17.00
N ILE A 93 17.26 -6.79 15.89
CA ILE A 93 17.38 -5.60 15.05
C ILE A 93 16.52 -4.47 15.64
N SER A 94 15.32 -4.79 16.14
CA SER A 94 14.47 -3.87 16.90
C SER A 94 15.24 -3.16 18.02
N ASP A 95 16.00 -3.91 18.83
CA ASP A 95 16.82 -3.36 19.93
C ASP A 95 17.98 -2.47 19.45
N GLU A 96 18.46 -2.69 18.22
CA GLU A 96 19.52 -1.91 17.59
C GLU A 96 18.99 -0.62 16.94
N ILE A 97 17.72 -0.61 16.52
CA ILE A 97 17.03 0.54 15.94
C ILE A 97 16.76 1.58 17.03
N LYS A 98 17.44 2.71 16.93
CA LYS A 98 17.32 3.83 17.89
C LYS A 98 16.68 5.06 17.29
N THR A 99 16.69 5.17 15.97
CA THR A 99 16.23 6.35 15.23
C THR A 99 15.23 5.97 14.17
N VAL A 100 14.35 6.90 13.82
CA VAL A 100 13.32 6.67 12.78
C VAL A 100 13.97 6.36 11.43
N GLY A 101 15.07 7.02 11.10
CA GLY A 101 15.82 6.78 9.86
C GLY A 101 16.33 5.36 9.75
N GLN A 102 16.82 4.76 10.85
CA GLN A 102 17.25 3.36 10.87
C GLN A 102 16.09 2.40 10.62
N ALA A 103 14.91 2.67 11.19
CA ALA A 103 13.71 1.87 10.95
C ALA A 103 13.31 1.94 9.47
N VAL A 104 13.23 3.14 8.91
CA VAL A 104 12.92 3.37 7.49
C VAL A 104 13.94 2.68 6.58
N ASP A 105 15.23 2.80 6.88
CA ASP A 105 16.30 2.19 6.09
C ASP A 105 16.17 0.67 6.07
N TYR A 106 15.90 0.07 7.22
CA TYR A 106 15.66 -1.37 7.33
C TYR A 106 14.45 -1.81 6.50
N ILE A 107 13.31 -1.11 6.64
CA ILE A 107 12.08 -1.39 5.89
C ILE A 107 12.34 -1.29 4.38
N PHE A 108 13.04 -0.24 3.95
CA PHE A 108 13.38 -0.04 2.54
C PHE A 108 14.28 -1.17 2.01
N GLU A 109 15.26 -1.63 2.79
CA GLU A 109 16.12 -2.75 2.39
C GLU A 109 15.36 -4.08 2.29
N GLU A 110 14.42 -4.36 3.21
CA GLU A 110 13.60 -5.57 3.14
C GLU A 110 12.59 -5.54 1.98
N GLU A 111 11.93 -4.40 1.75
CA GLU A 111 11.01 -4.20 0.61
C GLU A 111 11.71 -4.37 -0.75
N GLN A 112 13.01 -4.03 -0.86
CA GLN A 112 13.78 -4.21 -2.09
C GLN A 112 14.24 -5.65 -2.32
N LYS A 113 14.17 -6.53 -1.31
CA LYS A 113 14.52 -7.96 -1.47
C LYS A 113 13.38 -8.79 -2.05
N LEU A 114 12.15 -8.28 -2.01
CA LEU A 114 10.95 -8.88 -2.61
C LEU A 114 10.93 -8.71 -4.14
#